data_AF-A0A496BBP5-F1
#
_entry.id   AF-A0A496BBP5-F1
#
_cell.length_a   1.000
_cell.length_b   1.000
_cell.length_c   1.000
_cell.angle_alpha   90.00
_cell.angle_beta   90.00
_cell.angle_gamma   90.00
#
_symmetry.space_group_name_H-M   'P 1'
#
loop_
_entity.id
_entity.type
_entity.pdbx_description
1 polymer ?
#
loop_
_entity_poly.entity_id
_entity_poly.type
_entity_poly.pdbx_seq_one_letter_code
_entity_poly.pdbx_strand_id
1 'polypeptide(L)'
;MQLAKCYLLCCLTTVWIVAATAHVAAQGQSAFQKMSQYPQEHWYNVTLMGTKIGYMHTYRENAVYQGEAVKRNKVDMVMSLKGLGTNLTIETTRLEYTGANLMPRYFLSTSNEDGSKQVEGRIVDGIAYIKVTLNGETTESETSVPPGTVSEFMSIDALLSQKPIRIGDKQTVHSFIFDLLKPVKTELEVIAEETLTYQGAEKQVYVLKQTTDMMGGITAQVWVDSDGVTYRTEVPLMGLSMAMTKTDRGTALGDIGEVDIVLRTRILPGGKRPTPKAERLVAEVRMTEGSISNAVMSTAMQQLEVTSEQTGKLSIQISTVDAESCPDLPIQDEESAFLGSSAYIQTGHPEILAKALEILAGETNSWRAAKQLNQWVYTAITDKELSGGYNSSLTTLGSRSGDCTEHTVLFIALARSVGIPARICSGIIFSQDAFYYHFWPEVYVGRWVQTDPTLGQTLADANHIQLGGSTVESDTLLEFAEGVFRTLNQLEIVVIE
;
A
#
# COMPACT_ATOMS: atom_id res chain seq x y z
N MET A 1 -17.35 53.79 -54.79
CA MET A 1 -16.74 53.82 -53.44
C MET A 1 -17.41 52.76 -52.56
N GLN A 2 -17.24 51.46 -52.88
CA GLN A 2 -17.93 50.39 -52.13
C GLN A 2 -17.32 48.98 -52.31
N LEU A 3 -16.03 48.89 -52.67
CA LEU A 3 -15.32 47.60 -52.78
C LEU A 3 -14.01 47.55 -51.96
N ALA A 4 -13.63 48.65 -51.29
CA ALA A 4 -12.39 48.73 -50.50
C ALA A 4 -12.57 48.49 -48.98
N LYS A 5 -13.80 48.22 -48.50
CA LYS A 5 -14.08 48.03 -47.06
C LYS A 5 -14.24 46.56 -46.61
N CYS A 6 -14.26 45.59 -47.51
CA CYS A 6 -14.35 44.16 -47.14
C CYS A 6 -12.99 43.45 -47.00
N TYR A 7 -11.90 43.99 -47.57
CA TYR A 7 -10.58 43.34 -47.47
C TYR A 7 -9.83 43.62 -46.15
N LEU A 8 -10.12 44.73 -45.47
CA LEU A 8 -9.42 45.09 -44.22
C LEU A 8 -9.93 44.29 -43.01
N LEU A 9 -11.21 43.90 -42.98
CA LEU A 9 -11.80 43.17 -41.85
C LEU A 9 -11.42 41.68 -41.85
N CYS A 10 -11.12 41.10 -43.02
CA CYS A 10 -10.74 39.68 -43.14
C CYS A 10 -9.26 39.44 -42.81
N CYS A 11 -8.39 40.45 -42.98
CA CYS A 11 -6.99 40.39 -42.55
C CYS A 11 -6.80 40.63 -41.04
N LEU A 12 -7.67 41.41 -40.39
CA LEU A 12 -7.57 41.66 -38.95
C LEU A 12 -8.05 40.46 -38.10
N THR A 13 -9.07 39.72 -38.54
CA THR A 13 -9.53 38.51 -37.83
C THR A 13 -8.59 37.33 -38.01
N THR A 14 -7.95 37.19 -39.18
CA THR A 14 -6.91 36.17 -39.41
C THR A 14 -5.62 36.47 -38.66
N VAL A 15 -5.21 37.73 -38.51
CA VAL A 15 -4.03 38.10 -37.68
C VAL A 15 -4.29 37.86 -36.20
N TRP A 16 -5.52 38.08 -35.69
CA TRP A 16 -5.86 37.78 -34.29
C TRP A 16 -5.99 36.28 -34.00
N ILE A 17 -6.55 35.50 -34.94
CA ILE A 17 -6.61 34.03 -34.80
C ILE A 17 -5.19 33.43 -34.89
N VAL A 18 -4.35 33.91 -35.83
CA VAL A 18 -2.95 33.46 -35.95
C VAL A 18 -2.12 33.88 -34.73
N ALA A 19 -2.31 35.10 -34.20
CA ALA A 19 -1.63 35.56 -32.98
C ALA A 19 -2.11 34.82 -31.72
N ALA A 20 -3.39 34.50 -31.60
CA ALA A 20 -3.93 33.69 -30.49
C ALA A 20 -3.46 32.22 -30.59
N THR A 21 -3.43 31.63 -31.78
CA THR A 21 -2.85 30.30 -31.99
C THR A 21 -1.34 30.30 -31.81
N ALA A 22 -0.64 31.37 -32.16
CA ALA A 22 0.80 31.52 -31.92
C ALA A 22 1.12 31.77 -30.44
N HIS A 23 0.26 32.47 -29.68
CA HIS A 23 0.40 32.61 -28.23
C HIS A 23 0.15 31.29 -27.49
N VAL A 24 -0.89 30.53 -27.88
CA VAL A 24 -1.17 29.21 -27.30
C VAL A 24 -0.10 28.18 -27.69
N ALA A 25 0.39 28.20 -28.94
CA ALA A 25 1.51 27.35 -29.38
C ALA A 25 2.84 27.74 -28.73
N ALA A 26 3.11 29.04 -28.54
CA ALA A 26 4.29 29.53 -27.84
C ALA A 26 4.23 29.24 -26.33
N GLN A 27 3.06 29.28 -25.70
CA GLN A 27 2.88 28.83 -24.31
C GLN A 27 3.11 27.32 -24.17
N GLY A 28 2.55 26.51 -25.08
CA GLY A 28 2.80 25.06 -25.12
C GLY A 28 4.27 24.68 -25.39
N GLN A 29 4.96 25.41 -26.28
CA GLN A 29 6.40 25.23 -26.50
C GLN A 29 7.26 25.73 -25.33
N SER A 30 6.87 26.83 -24.66
CA SER A 30 7.63 27.39 -23.53
C SER A 30 7.51 26.55 -22.25
N ALA A 31 6.34 25.95 -22.01
CA ALA A 31 6.14 24.99 -20.92
C ALA A 31 7.01 23.74 -21.11
N PHE A 32 7.05 23.19 -22.33
CA PHE A 32 7.92 22.05 -22.67
C PHE A 32 9.42 22.40 -22.59
N GLN A 33 9.82 23.64 -22.95
CA GLN A 33 11.20 24.13 -22.84
C GLN A 33 11.68 24.35 -21.39
N LYS A 34 10.78 24.63 -20.45
CA LYS A 34 11.13 24.76 -19.02
C LYS A 34 11.06 23.43 -18.27
N MET A 35 10.11 22.55 -18.63
CA MET A 35 10.09 21.13 -18.20
C MET A 35 11.40 20.39 -18.53
N SER A 36 12.18 20.91 -19.49
CA SER A 36 13.46 20.34 -19.93
C SER A 36 14.71 20.96 -19.27
N GLN A 37 14.58 21.84 -18.28
CA GLN A 37 15.71 22.31 -17.47
C GLN A 37 16.04 21.29 -16.38
N TYR A 38 17.10 20.52 -16.61
CA TYR A 38 17.66 19.57 -15.67
C TYR A 38 19.08 20.02 -15.26
N PRO A 39 19.54 19.69 -14.03
CA PRO A 39 18.85 18.91 -13.02
C PRO A 39 17.72 19.68 -12.31
N GLN A 40 16.76 18.93 -11.75
CA GLN A 40 15.70 19.47 -10.89
C GLN A 40 15.83 18.85 -9.50
N GLU A 41 15.84 19.69 -8.47
CA GLU A 41 15.92 19.26 -7.07
C GLU A 41 14.79 19.92 -6.27
N HIS A 42 13.98 19.10 -5.58
CA HIS A 42 12.86 19.58 -4.76
C HIS A 42 12.83 18.87 -3.41
N TRP A 43 12.46 19.64 -2.39
CA TRP A 43 12.28 19.19 -1.01
C TRP A 43 10.82 19.36 -0.60
N TYR A 44 10.32 18.44 0.21
CA TYR A 44 8.94 18.43 0.67
C TYR A 44 8.89 18.08 2.15
N ASN A 45 8.01 18.75 2.89
CA ASN A 45 7.55 18.26 4.18
C ASN A 45 6.58 17.11 3.94
N VAL A 46 6.75 16.01 4.67
CA VAL A 46 5.78 14.92 4.74
C VAL A 46 5.00 15.10 6.04
N THR A 47 3.68 15.19 5.93
CA THR A 47 2.77 15.36 7.06
C THR A 47 1.72 14.26 7.08
N LEU A 48 1.31 13.85 8.28
CA LEU A 48 0.25 12.89 8.53
C LEU A 48 -0.73 13.51 9.52
N MET A 49 -2.01 13.58 9.14
CA MET A 49 -3.06 14.26 9.93
C MET A 49 -2.68 15.71 10.30
N GLY A 50 -1.94 16.39 9.43
CA GLY A 50 -1.46 17.76 9.62
C GLY A 50 -0.18 17.90 10.45
N THR A 51 0.33 16.82 11.06
CA THR A 51 1.59 16.82 11.81
C THR A 51 2.74 16.46 10.89
N LYS A 52 3.83 17.23 10.89
CA LYS A 52 5.04 16.88 10.13
C LYS A 52 5.70 15.64 10.73
N ILE A 53 5.84 14.59 9.93
CA ILE A 53 6.45 13.31 10.32
C ILE A 53 7.78 13.07 9.62
N GLY A 54 8.16 13.91 8.65
CA GLY A 54 9.43 13.77 7.97
C GLY A 54 9.53 14.59 6.70
N TYR A 55 10.31 14.09 5.74
CA TYR A 55 10.58 14.79 4.49
C TYR A 55 10.68 13.85 3.30
N MET A 56 10.52 14.43 2.12
CA MET A 56 10.82 13.79 0.84
C MET A 56 11.73 14.72 0.04
N HIS A 57 12.75 14.14 -0.58
CA HIS A 57 13.71 14.80 -1.45
C HIS A 57 13.69 14.13 -2.80
N THR A 58 13.45 14.90 -3.86
CA THR A 58 13.43 14.39 -5.23
C THR A 58 14.51 15.07 -6.05
N TYR A 59 15.29 14.27 -6.77
CA TYR A 59 16.33 14.74 -7.67
C TYR A 59 16.16 14.09 -9.05
N ARG A 60 16.03 14.91 -10.10
CA ARG A 60 15.84 14.45 -11.48
C ARG A 60 16.94 14.98 -12.37
N GLU A 61 17.43 14.16 -13.29
CA GLU A 61 18.46 14.55 -14.25
C GLU A 61 18.37 13.80 -15.58
N ASN A 62 19.04 14.33 -16.60
CA ASN A 62 19.29 13.60 -17.83
C ASN A 62 20.37 12.54 -17.57
N ALA A 63 20.16 11.33 -18.07
CA ALA A 63 21.12 10.23 -17.96
C ALA A 63 21.15 9.38 -19.23
N VAL A 64 22.06 8.42 -19.25
CA VAL A 64 22.13 7.38 -20.29
C VAL A 64 22.07 6.03 -19.59
N TYR A 65 21.16 5.16 -20.02
CA TYR A 65 21.03 3.79 -19.53
C TYR A 65 21.08 2.83 -20.71
N GLN A 66 22.06 1.92 -20.72
CA GLN A 66 22.30 0.96 -21.82
C GLN A 66 22.35 1.62 -23.22
N GLY A 67 22.88 2.84 -23.32
CA GLY A 67 22.98 3.59 -24.58
C GLY A 67 21.70 4.35 -24.99
N GLU A 68 20.59 4.20 -24.26
CA GLU A 68 19.38 5.01 -24.43
C GLU A 68 19.48 6.29 -23.58
N ALA A 69 19.07 7.42 -24.16
CA ALA A 69 18.88 8.65 -23.39
C ALA A 69 17.63 8.53 -22.51
N VAL A 70 17.78 8.68 -21.19
CA VAL A 70 16.72 8.47 -20.21
C VAL A 70 16.66 9.62 -19.21
N LYS A 71 15.56 9.71 -18.47
CA LYS A 71 15.45 10.51 -17.25
C LYS A 71 15.80 9.63 -16.05
N ARG A 72 16.71 10.10 -15.20
CA ARG A 72 17.02 9.47 -13.93
C ARG A 72 16.29 10.22 -12.83
N ASN A 73 15.42 9.54 -12.08
CA ASN A 73 14.71 10.12 -10.95
C ASN A 73 15.13 9.40 -9.67
N LYS A 74 15.56 10.15 -8.66
CA LYS A 74 15.86 9.66 -7.32
C LYS A 74 14.90 10.30 -6.32
N VAL A 75 14.31 9.49 -5.45
CA VAL A 75 13.44 9.93 -4.37
C VAL A 75 13.99 9.37 -3.06
N ASP A 76 14.32 10.24 -2.12
CA ASP A 76 14.66 9.88 -0.75
C ASP A 76 13.49 10.33 0.14
N MET A 77 12.90 9.41 0.89
CA MET A 77 11.81 9.70 1.82
C MET A 77 12.20 9.20 3.21
N VAL A 78 12.03 10.05 4.21
CA VAL A 78 12.21 9.71 5.61
C VAL A 78 10.95 10.10 6.35
N MET A 79 10.38 9.16 7.10
CA MET A 79 9.20 9.35 7.93
C MET A 79 9.47 8.79 9.32
N SER A 80 8.97 9.45 10.35
CA SER A 80 9.05 9.00 11.73
C SER A 80 7.65 9.00 12.32
N LEU A 81 7.26 7.83 12.82
CA LEU A 81 5.97 7.55 13.42
C LEU A 81 6.21 6.93 14.81
N LYS A 82 5.15 6.85 15.60
CA LYS A 82 5.12 6.03 16.81
C LYS A 82 4.11 4.90 16.65
N GLY A 83 4.39 3.77 17.28
CA GLY A 83 3.41 2.74 17.55
C GLY A 83 3.50 2.36 19.02
N LEU A 84 2.41 2.52 19.78
CA LEU A 84 2.36 2.22 21.21
C LEU A 84 3.51 2.86 22.02
N GLY A 85 3.92 4.08 21.63
CA GLY A 85 5.03 4.83 22.24
C GLY A 85 6.43 4.51 21.69
N THR A 86 6.61 3.46 20.89
CA THR A 86 7.88 3.11 20.25
C THR A 86 8.08 3.92 18.97
N ASN A 87 9.28 4.50 18.79
CA ASN A 87 9.62 5.23 17.57
C ASN A 87 9.91 4.28 16.40
N LEU A 88 9.30 4.54 15.26
CA LEU A 88 9.49 3.82 14.00
C LEU A 88 9.96 4.85 12.96
N THR A 89 11.18 4.68 12.45
CA THR A 89 11.70 5.54 11.38
C THR A 89 11.80 4.73 10.10
N ILE A 90 11.02 5.14 9.11
CA ILE A 90 11.00 4.54 7.77
C ILE A 90 11.82 5.42 6.84
N GLU A 91 12.84 4.84 6.24
CA GLU A 91 13.72 5.44 5.25
C GLU A 91 13.60 4.65 3.96
N THR A 92 13.20 5.32 2.89
CA THR A 92 13.10 4.74 1.55
C THR A 92 13.91 5.56 0.56
N THR A 93 14.78 4.89 -0.19
CA THR A 93 15.44 5.47 -1.36
C THR A 93 14.96 4.74 -2.60
N ARG A 94 14.43 5.47 -3.56
CA ARG A 94 14.02 4.95 -4.86
C ARG A 94 14.80 5.63 -5.97
N LEU A 95 15.22 4.84 -6.94
CA LEU A 95 15.90 5.26 -8.15
C LEU A 95 15.18 4.63 -9.34
N GLU A 96 14.88 5.41 -10.37
CA GLU A 96 14.40 4.89 -11.64
C GLU A 96 15.11 5.53 -12.83
N TYR A 97 15.15 4.80 -13.93
CA TYR A 97 15.47 5.30 -15.25
C TYR A 97 14.24 5.16 -16.15
N THR A 98 13.80 6.28 -16.72
CA THR A 98 12.58 6.36 -17.51
C THR A 98 12.90 6.79 -18.94
N GLY A 99 12.41 6.02 -19.91
CA GLY A 99 12.63 6.27 -21.34
C GLY A 99 11.85 7.48 -21.85
N ALA A 100 12.10 7.88 -23.10
CA ALA A 100 11.41 9.01 -23.73
C ALA A 100 9.88 8.81 -23.87
N ASN A 101 9.43 7.55 -23.88
CA ASN A 101 8.02 7.17 -23.85
C ASN A 101 7.41 7.18 -22.43
N LEU A 102 8.13 7.71 -21.44
CA LEU A 102 7.76 7.78 -20.03
C LEU A 102 7.65 6.42 -19.32
N MET A 103 8.03 5.33 -19.98
CA MET A 103 8.04 3.99 -19.42
C MET A 103 9.32 3.75 -18.61
N PRO A 104 9.25 3.18 -17.38
CA PRO A 104 10.44 2.78 -16.66
C PRO A 104 11.22 1.72 -17.45
N ARG A 105 12.55 1.85 -17.48
CA ARG A 105 13.48 0.83 -18.00
C ARG A 105 14.07 0.01 -16.88
N TYR A 106 14.38 0.69 -15.78
CA TYR A 106 15.00 0.11 -14.60
C TYR A 106 14.55 0.88 -13.37
N PHE A 107 14.38 0.17 -12.26
CA PHE A 107 14.16 0.76 -10.96
C PHE A 107 14.88 -0.02 -9.87
N LEU A 108 15.26 0.70 -8.83
CA LEU A 108 15.88 0.17 -7.62
C LEU A 108 15.28 0.91 -6.43
N SER A 109 14.78 0.17 -5.46
CA SER A 109 14.26 0.71 -4.20
C SER A 109 14.97 0.03 -3.05
N THR A 110 15.39 0.80 -2.04
CA THR A 110 15.86 0.28 -0.76
C THR A 110 15.02 0.90 0.35
N SER A 111 14.53 0.07 1.27
CA SER A 111 13.76 0.52 2.43
C SER A 111 14.22 -0.20 3.68
N ASN A 112 14.08 0.45 4.84
CA ASN A 112 14.23 -0.18 6.15
C ASN A 112 12.87 -0.62 6.77
N GLU A 113 11.75 -0.37 6.08
CA GLU A 113 10.38 -0.71 6.52
C GLU A 113 10.18 -2.21 6.78
N ASP A 114 11.03 -3.06 6.24
CA ASP A 114 10.91 -4.52 6.34
C ASP A 114 12.23 -5.15 6.86
N GLY A 115 13.02 -4.38 7.61
CA GLY A 115 14.47 -4.63 7.69
C GLY A 115 15.15 -4.20 6.39
N SER A 116 16.26 -4.81 5.98
CA SER A 116 16.97 -4.39 4.76
C SER A 116 16.29 -4.96 3.51
N LYS A 117 15.29 -4.25 2.99
CA LYS A 117 14.59 -4.61 1.76
C LYS A 117 15.18 -3.88 0.56
N GLN A 118 15.42 -4.64 -0.49
CA GLN A 118 15.84 -4.15 -1.79
C GLN A 118 14.91 -4.70 -2.86
N VAL A 119 14.42 -3.82 -3.73
CA VAL A 119 13.63 -4.19 -4.91
C VAL A 119 14.37 -3.68 -6.13
N GLU A 120 14.74 -4.58 -7.03
CA GLU A 120 15.34 -4.26 -8.32
C GLU A 120 14.42 -4.74 -9.44
N GLY A 121 14.18 -3.92 -10.44
CA GLY A 121 13.35 -4.33 -11.57
C GLY A 121 13.81 -3.74 -12.89
N ARG A 122 13.56 -4.50 -13.96
CA ARG A 122 13.80 -4.09 -15.35
C ARG A 122 12.58 -4.39 -16.20
N ILE A 123 12.19 -3.46 -17.08
CA ILE A 123 11.07 -3.67 -18.00
C ILE A 123 11.63 -3.84 -19.41
N VAL A 124 11.41 -5.03 -19.98
CA VAL A 124 11.89 -5.41 -21.32
C VAL A 124 10.73 -6.08 -22.05
N ASP A 125 10.46 -5.66 -23.28
CA ASP A 125 9.45 -6.25 -24.17
C ASP A 125 8.05 -6.43 -23.54
N GLY A 126 7.64 -5.49 -22.69
CA GLY A 126 6.32 -5.51 -22.04
C GLY A 126 6.22 -6.46 -20.84
N ILE A 127 7.36 -6.89 -20.28
CA ILE A 127 7.44 -7.68 -19.06
C ILE A 127 8.36 -6.97 -18.06
N ALA A 128 7.89 -6.79 -16.83
CA ALA A 128 8.70 -6.38 -15.70
C ALA A 128 9.30 -7.61 -15.03
N TYR A 129 10.62 -7.73 -15.04
CA TYR A 129 11.37 -8.73 -14.28
C TYR A 129 11.81 -8.11 -12.97
N ILE A 130 11.33 -8.65 -11.86
CA ILE A 130 11.48 -8.04 -10.54
C ILE A 130 12.25 -9.00 -9.64
N LYS A 131 13.17 -8.46 -8.86
CA LYS A 131 13.88 -9.15 -7.79
C LYS A 131 13.59 -8.43 -6.49
N VAL A 132 13.10 -9.16 -5.49
CA VAL A 132 12.89 -8.66 -4.13
C VAL A 132 13.85 -9.39 -3.22
N THR A 133 14.80 -8.67 -2.66
CA THR A 133 15.73 -9.17 -1.64
C THR A 133 15.32 -8.65 -0.28
N LEU A 134 15.02 -9.56 0.64
CA LEU A 134 14.64 -9.24 2.01
C LEU A 134 15.59 -9.95 2.98
N ASN A 135 16.37 -9.17 3.72
CA ASN A 135 17.35 -9.67 4.70
C ASN A 135 18.29 -10.77 4.15
N GLY A 136 18.70 -10.64 2.87
CA GLY A 136 19.64 -11.54 2.20
C GLY A 136 18.99 -12.60 1.30
N GLU A 137 17.72 -12.93 1.50
CA GLU A 137 16.98 -13.89 0.67
C GLU A 137 16.34 -13.17 -0.53
N THR A 138 16.45 -13.75 -1.72
CA THR A 138 15.95 -13.14 -2.96
C THR A 138 14.86 -13.98 -3.61
N THR A 139 13.76 -13.31 -3.97
CA THR A 139 12.67 -13.85 -4.80
C THR A 139 12.66 -13.14 -6.14
N GLU A 140 12.25 -13.85 -7.19
CA GLU A 140 12.13 -13.30 -8.54
C GLU A 140 10.69 -13.49 -9.04
N SER A 141 10.14 -12.47 -9.69
CA SER A 141 8.80 -12.50 -10.25
C SER A 141 8.71 -11.75 -11.57
N GLU A 142 7.68 -12.06 -12.35
CA GLU A 142 7.42 -11.44 -13.65
C GLU A 142 6.01 -10.85 -13.66
N THR A 143 5.87 -9.63 -14.17
CA THR A 143 4.58 -8.95 -14.31
C THR A 143 4.41 -8.41 -15.72
N SER A 144 3.25 -8.65 -16.33
CA SER A 144 2.93 -8.08 -17.64
C SER A 144 2.75 -6.56 -17.55
N VAL A 145 3.35 -5.84 -18.49
CA VAL A 145 3.32 -4.38 -18.59
C VAL A 145 2.66 -3.98 -19.90
N PRO A 146 1.40 -3.51 -19.87
CA PRO A 146 0.70 -3.08 -21.07
C PRO A 146 1.44 -1.95 -21.81
N PRO A 147 1.38 -1.90 -23.15
CA PRO A 147 1.89 -0.78 -23.92
C PRO A 147 1.29 0.56 -23.45
N GLY A 148 2.12 1.60 -23.41
CA GLY A 148 1.70 2.93 -22.92
C GLY A 148 1.69 3.07 -21.39
N THR A 149 2.17 2.07 -20.65
CA THR A 149 2.46 2.22 -19.22
C THR A 149 3.54 3.28 -19.01
N VAL A 150 3.31 4.17 -18.04
CA VAL A 150 4.23 5.25 -17.64
C VAL A 150 4.70 5.05 -16.19
N SER A 151 5.81 5.68 -15.83
CA SER A 151 6.24 5.77 -14.42
C SER A 151 5.19 6.51 -13.59
N GLU A 152 4.96 6.10 -12.34
CA GLU A 152 4.12 6.84 -11.39
C GLU A 152 4.58 8.31 -11.22
N PHE A 153 5.91 8.54 -11.25
CA PHE A 153 6.49 9.87 -11.11
C PHE A 153 6.35 10.75 -12.37
N MET A 154 6.09 10.14 -13.53
CA MET A 154 5.96 10.83 -14.82
C MET A 154 4.51 10.83 -15.35
N SER A 155 3.54 10.41 -14.53
CA SER A 155 2.13 10.35 -14.91
C SER A 155 1.57 11.73 -15.28
N ILE A 156 1.99 12.79 -14.56
CA ILE A 156 1.59 14.17 -14.83
C ILE A 156 2.32 14.72 -16.08
N ASP A 157 3.59 14.38 -16.28
CA ASP A 157 4.34 14.71 -17.50
C ASP A 157 3.64 14.13 -18.76
N ALA A 158 3.03 12.95 -18.63
CA ALA A 158 2.25 12.33 -19.71
C ALA A 158 1.02 13.17 -20.11
N LEU A 159 0.42 13.91 -19.16
CA LEU A 159 -0.67 14.84 -19.42
C LEU A 159 -0.18 16.14 -20.03
N LEU A 160 0.87 16.72 -19.46
CA LEU A 160 1.47 17.99 -19.90
C LEU A 160 2.07 17.92 -21.31
N SER A 161 2.60 16.76 -21.70
CA SER A 161 3.27 16.59 -23.00
C SER A 161 2.32 16.54 -24.21
N GLN A 162 1.02 16.30 -24.02
CA GLN A 162 0.08 16.12 -25.12
C GLN A 162 -0.61 17.42 -25.54
N LYS A 163 -0.98 18.26 -24.58
CA LYS A 163 -1.72 19.51 -24.80
C LYS A 163 -1.55 20.47 -23.61
N PRO A 164 -1.72 21.79 -23.82
CA PRO A 164 -1.86 22.72 -22.71
C PRO A 164 -3.02 22.30 -21.80
N ILE A 165 -2.77 22.22 -20.49
CA ILE A 165 -3.76 21.83 -19.49
C ILE A 165 -4.91 22.84 -19.44
N ARG A 166 -6.14 22.33 -19.38
CA ARG A 166 -7.35 23.09 -19.12
C ARG A 166 -8.20 22.40 -18.06
N ILE A 167 -8.97 23.19 -17.31
CA ILE A 167 -9.98 22.65 -16.40
C ILE A 167 -10.94 21.74 -17.17
N GLY A 168 -11.20 20.55 -16.63
CA GLY A 168 -12.00 19.49 -17.23
C GLY A 168 -11.22 18.52 -18.12
N ASP A 169 -9.92 18.76 -18.38
CA ASP A 169 -9.10 17.77 -19.08
C ASP A 169 -8.99 16.49 -18.26
N LYS A 170 -9.24 15.36 -18.93
CA LYS A 170 -9.11 14.02 -18.36
C LYS A 170 -8.13 13.18 -19.17
N GLN A 171 -7.40 12.31 -18.48
CA GLN A 171 -6.56 11.30 -19.11
C GLN A 171 -6.54 10.04 -18.26
N THR A 172 -6.57 8.88 -18.92
CA THR A 172 -6.32 7.59 -18.28
C THR A 172 -4.98 7.05 -18.78
N VAL A 173 -4.14 6.63 -17.84
CA VAL A 173 -2.87 5.95 -18.13
C VAL A 173 -2.77 4.69 -17.27
N HIS A 174 -1.89 3.76 -17.66
CA HIS A 174 -1.40 2.76 -16.72
C HIS A 174 -0.14 3.33 -16.09
N SER A 175 -0.12 3.48 -14.77
CA SER A 175 1.07 3.88 -14.02
C SER A 175 1.69 2.65 -13.39
N PHE A 176 2.99 2.43 -13.61
CA PHE A 176 3.71 1.40 -12.89
C PHE A 176 3.92 1.86 -11.45
N ILE A 177 3.19 1.26 -10.50
CA ILE A 177 3.23 1.61 -9.09
C ILE A 177 4.33 0.78 -8.43
N PHE A 178 5.42 1.42 -7.99
CA PHE A 178 6.60 0.70 -7.50
C PHE A 178 6.38 0.01 -6.15
N ASP A 179 5.37 0.43 -5.37
CA ASP A 179 5.00 -0.24 -4.12
C ASP A 179 4.17 -1.50 -4.34
N LEU A 180 3.46 -1.60 -5.48
CA LEU A 180 2.67 -2.77 -5.89
C LEU A 180 3.39 -3.64 -6.94
N LEU A 181 4.52 -3.15 -7.48
CA LEU A 181 5.34 -3.82 -8.48
C LEU A 181 4.57 -4.18 -9.77
N LYS A 182 3.50 -3.44 -10.07
CA LYS A 182 2.62 -3.71 -11.21
C LYS A 182 2.03 -2.44 -11.82
N PRO A 183 1.62 -2.48 -13.10
CA PRO A 183 0.86 -1.39 -13.72
C PRO A 183 -0.55 -1.32 -13.12
N VAL A 184 -0.97 -0.12 -12.75
CA VAL A 184 -2.30 0.17 -12.21
C VAL A 184 -2.95 1.28 -13.03
N LYS A 185 -4.24 1.12 -13.34
CA LYS A 185 -5.02 2.13 -14.04
C LYS A 185 -5.10 3.39 -13.17
N THR A 186 -4.68 4.52 -13.73
CA THR A 186 -4.64 5.83 -13.06
C THR A 186 -5.38 6.84 -13.93
N GLU A 187 -6.37 7.49 -13.35
CA GLU A 187 -7.17 8.54 -13.98
C GLU A 187 -6.75 9.90 -13.43
N LEU A 188 -6.40 10.83 -14.31
CA LEU A 188 -6.06 12.21 -14.01
C LEU A 188 -7.18 13.11 -14.52
N GLU A 189 -7.68 14.00 -13.68
CA GLU A 189 -8.67 15.02 -14.03
C GLU A 189 -8.24 16.38 -13.48
N VAL A 190 -8.17 17.39 -14.34
CA VAL A 190 -7.87 18.77 -13.93
C VAL A 190 -9.16 19.40 -13.44
N ILE A 191 -9.27 19.63 -12.14
CA ILE A 191 -10.54 20.04 -11.50
C ILE A 191 -10.60 21.55 -11.23
N ALA A 192 -9.46 22.22 -11.06
CA ALA A 192 -9.41 23.64 -10.75
C ALA A 192 -8.09 24.29 -11.17
N GLU A 193 -8.08 25.62 -11.17
CA GLU A 193 -6.89 26.47 -11.19
C GLU A 193 -6.91 27.31 -9.90
N GLU A 194 -5.79 27.35 -9.19
CA GLU A 194 -5.65 28.02 -7.91
C GLU A 194 -4.37 28.85 -7.87
N THR A 195 -4.40 29.91 -7.06
CA THR A 195 -3.19 30.68 -6.71
C THR A 195 -2.72 30.24 -5.33
N LEU A 196 -1.50 29.73 -5.24
CA LEU A 196 -0.86 29.43 -3.96
C LEU A 196 0.29 30.38 -3.66
N THR A 197 0.59 30.56 -2.38
CA THR A 197 1.77 31.31 -1.93
C THR A 197 2.89 30.32 -1.62
N TYR A 198 3.99 30.39 -2.36
CA TYR A 198 5.19 29.59 -2.12
C TYR A 198 6.40 30.51 -1.94
N GLN A 199 7.08 30.41 -0.79
CA GLN A 199 8.23 31.25 -0.44
C GLN A 199 7.98 32.76 -0.61
N GLY A 200 6.77 33.21 -0.27
CA GLY A 200 6.35 34.61 -0.37
C GLY A 200 5.99 35.10 -1.77
N ALA A 201 6.02 34.24 -2.78
CA ALA A 201 5.57 34.54 -4.14
C ALA A 201 4.26 33.82 -4.46
N GLU A 202 3.36 34.50 -5.16
CA GLU A 202 2.17 33.88 -5.73
C GLU A 202 2.56 33.01 -6.93
N LYS A 203 1.97 31.82 -6.99
CA LYS A 203 2.14 30.84 -8.06
C LYS A 203 0.78 30.36 -8.52
N GLN A 204 0.55 30.43 -9.82
CA GLN A 204 -0.61 29.77 -10.42
C GLN A 204 -0.32 28.28 -10.59
N VAL A 205 -1.27 27.46 -10.14
CA VAL A 205 -1.21 26.01 -10.22
C VAL A 205 -2.55 25.45 -10.68
N TYR A 206 -2.49 24.27 -11.29
CA TYR A 206 -3.64 23.43 -11.56
C TYR A 206 -3.80 22.41 -10.43
N VAL A 207 -5.04 22.17 -10.06
CA VAL A 207 -5.41 21.10 -9.12
C VAL A 207 -5.88 19.91 -9.92
N LEU A 208 -5.18 18.79 -9.77
CA LEU A 208 -5.51 17.52 -10.40
C LEU A 208 -6.10 16.58 -9.36
N LYS A 209 -7.20 15.94 -9.72
CA LYS A 209 -7.70 14.75 -9.05
C LYS A 209 -7.07 13.53 -9.72
N GLN A 210 -6.26 12.78 -8.97
CA GLN A 210 -5.61 11.55 -9.42
C GLN A 210 -6.27 10.36 -8.74
N THR A 211 -6.98 9.53 -9.50
CA THR A 211 -7.65 8.31 -8.99
C THR A 211 -6.90 7.09 -9.47
N THR A 212 -6.30 6.35 -8.55
CA THR A 212 -5.57 5.10 -8.82
C THR A 212 -6.43 3.91 -8.43
N ASP A 213 -6.57 2.94 -9.33
CA ASP A 213 -7.34 1.71 -9.12
C ASP A 213 -6.60 0.72 -8.21
N MET A 214 -6.37 1.16 -6.97
CA MET A 214 -5.78 0.38 -5.89
C MET A 214 -6.57 0.62 -4.61
N MET A 215 -6.63 -0.40 -3.75
CA MET A 215 -7.32 -0.34 -2.45
C MET A 215 -8.79 0.11 -2.51
N GLY A 216 -9.50 -0.18 -3.61
CA GLY A 216 -10.89 0.29 -3.81
C GLY A 216 -11.03 1.71 -4.38
N GLY A 217 -9.94 2.30 -4.88
CA GLY A 217 -9.94 3.58 -5.59
C GLY A 217 -9.41 4.73 -4.74
N ILE A 218 -8.10 4.85 -4.62
CA ILE A 218 -7.46 5.96 -3.90
C ILE A 218 -7.46 7.21 -4.79
N THR A 219 -8.00 8.29 -4.26
CA THR A 219 -8.07 9.59 -4.94
C THR A 219 -7.16 10.60 -4.25
N ALA A 220 -6.02 10.93 -4.87
CA ALA A 220 -5.16 12.03 -4.45
C ALA A 220 -5.55 13.36 -5.11
N GLN A 221 -5.23 14.47 -4.45
CA GLN A 221 -5.22 15.80 -5.06
C GLN A 221 -3.78 16.27 -5.24
N VAL A 222 -3.46 16.83 -6.41
CA VAL A 222 -2.11 17.26 -6.77
C VAL A 222 -2.15 18.69 -7.28
N TRP A 223 -1.36 19.58 -6.69
CA TRP A 223 -1.18 20.96 -7.12
C TRP A 223 0.11 21.05 -7.92
N VAL A 224 -0.01 21.33 -9.22
CA VAL A 224 1.11 21.37 -10.16
C VAL A 224 1.09 22.66 -10.98
N ASP A 225 2.24 23.27 -11.22
CA ASP A 225 2.31 24.41 -12.15
C ASP A 225 2.40 23.97 -13.62
N SER A 226 2.38 24.96 -14.53
CA SER A 226 2.49 24.72 -15.98
C SER A 226 3.82 24.09 -16.41
N ASP A 227 4.84 24.13 -15.55
CA ASP A 227 6.17 23.58 -15.80
C ASP A 227 6.29 22.14 -15.23
N GLY A 228 5.20 21.55 -14.74
CA GLY A 228 5.17 20.18 -14.20
C GLY A 228 5.74 20.05 -12.78
N VAL A 229 5.93 21.17 -12.09
CA VAL A 229 6.43 21.18 -10.72
C VAL A 229 5.27 21.00 -9.75
N THR A 230 5.31 19.91 -8.99
CA THR A 230 4.34 19.64 -7.92
C THR A 230 4.67 20.46 -6.68
N TYR A 231 3.71 21.24 -6.18
CA TYR A 231 3.82 22.02 -4.94
C TYR A 231 3.18 21.32 -3.75
N ARG A 232 2.15 20.51 -4.00
CA ARG A 232 1.47 19.75 -2.96
C ARG A 232 0.87 18.49 -3.56
N THR A 233 0.96 17.40 -2.82
CA THR A 233 0.17 16.20 -3.04
C THR A 233 -0.55 15.88 -1.74
N GLU A 234 -1.85 15.68 -1.80
CA GLU A 234 -2.66 15.20 -0.68
C GLU A 234 -3.23 13.84 -1.03
N VAL A 235 -2.91 12.85 -0.22
CA VAL A 235 -3.44 11.50 -0.32
C VAL A 235 -4.32 11.27 0.90
N PRO A 236 -5.66 11.28 0.76
CA PRO A 236 -6.55 10.84 1.81
C PRO A 236 -6.40 9.32 1.90
N LEU A 237 -5.45 8.84 2.71
CA LEU A 237 -5.30 7.42 3.04
C LEU A 237 -6.40 7.01 4.03
N MET A 238 -7.65 7.09 3.57
CA MET A 238 -8.83 6.52 4.22
C MET A 238 -8.81 6.82 5.73
N GLY A 239 -8.79 8.09 6.13
CA GLY A 239 -8.74 8.51 7.55
C GLY A 239 -7.37 8.93 8.09
N LEU A 240 -6.27 8.67 7.37
CA LEU A 240 -4.92 9.14 7.67
C LEU A 240 -4.42 10.11 6.59
N SER A 241 -4.97 11.33 6.54
CA SER A 241 -4.61 12.32 5.51
C SER A 241 -3.10 12.58 5.48
N MET A 242 -2.43 12.09 4.44
CA MET A 242 -1.01 12.32 4.19
C MET A 242 -0.85 13.45 3.18
N ALA A 243 0.08 14.37 3.43
CA ALA A 243 0.39 15.43 2.49
C ALA A 243 1.89 15.66 2.35
N MET A 244 2.34 15.77 1.10
CA MET A 244 3.70 16.15 0.73
C MET A 244 3.64 17.58 0.20
N THR A 245 4.18 18.53 0.95
CA THR A 245 4.14 19.96 0.59
C THR A 245 5.54 20.47 0.30
N LYS A 246 5.74 21.01 -0.90
CA LYS A 246 7.03 21.52 -1.35
C LYS A 246 7.51 22.64 -0.44
N THR A 247 8.79 22.62 -0.09
CA THR A 247 9.42 23.58 0.81
C THR A 247 10.92 23.70 0.52
N ASP A 248 11.64 24.53 1.26
CA ASP A 248 13.10 24.58 1.22
C ASP A 248 13.75 23.46 2.04
N ARG A 249 15.02 23.15 1.74
CA ARG A 249 15.79 22.09 2.41
C ARG A 249 15.85 22.28 3.94
N GLY A 250 16.00 23.51 4.43
CA GLY A 250 16.12 23.78 5.87
C GLY A 250 14.82 23.45 6.59
N THR A 251 13.69 23.89 6.04
CA THR A 251 12.36 23.58 6.58
C THR A 251 12.04 22.08 6.49
N ALA A 252 12.40 21.41 5.38
CA ALA A 252 12.22 19.97 5.22
C ALA A 252 12.98 19.15 6.27
N LEU A 253 14.25 19.49 6.50
CA LEU A 253 15.12 18.82 7.47
C LEU A 253 14.93 19.31 8.93
N GLY A 254 14.06 20.29 9.16
CA GLY A 254 13.75 20.79 10.49
C GLY A 254 12.93 19.80 11.33
N ASP A 255 12.53 20.24 12.52
CA ASP A 255 11.86 19.40 13.52
C ASP A 255 10.61 18.69 13.00
N ILE A 256 10.37 17.51 13.56
CA ILE A 256 9.20 16.67 13.32
C ILE A 256 8.34 16.60 14.58
N GLY A 257 7.04 16.41 14.40
CA GLY A 257 6.11 16.09 15.48
C GLY A 257 5.98 14.59 15.69
N GLU A 258 5.20 14.21 16.69
CA GLU A 258 4.97 12.81 17.03
C GLU A 258 3.53 12.41 16.68
N VAL A 259 3.40 11.30 15.96
CA VAL A 259 2.09 10.71 15.64
C VAL A 259 2.15 9.22 15.98
N ASP A 260 1.40 8.81 17.01
CA ASP A 260 1.22 7.40 17.33
C ASP A 260 0.10 6.81 16.48
N ILE A 261 0.45 6.07 15.43
CA ILE A 261 -0.51 5.59 14.44
C ILE A 261 -1.46 4.57 15.06
N VAL A 262 -0.96 3.68 15.94
CA VAL A 262 -1.76 2.63 16.58
C VAL A 262 -2.81 3.22 17.52
N LEU A 263 -2.43 4.23 18.32
CA LEU A 263 -3.38 4.89 19.21
C LEU A 263 -4.35 5.81 18.48
N ARG A 264 -3.95 6.38 17.33
CA ARG A 264 -4.79 7.25 16.52
C ARG A 264 -5.83 6.49 15.71
N THR A 265 -5.57 5.23 15.36
CA THR A 265 -6.44 4.42 14.48
C THR A 265 -7.25 3.36 15.20
N ARG A 266 -7.04 3.15 16.51
CA ARG A 266 -7.84 2.22 17.32
C ARG A 266 -9.33 2.59 17.28
N ILE A 267 -10.17 1.57 17.28
CA ILE A 267 -11.63 1.74 17.26
C ILE A 267 -12.15 1.51 18.67
N LEU A 268 -12.71 2.56 19.28
CA LEU A 268 -13.34 2.46 20.60
C LEU A 268 -14.76 1.88 20.43
N PRO A 269 -15.05 0.68 20.99
CA PRO A 269 -16.37 0.10 20.83
C PRO A 269 -17.42 0.83 21.65
N GLY A 270 -18.60 1.01 21.06
CA GLY A 270 -19.83 1.32 21.79
C GLY A 270 -20.51 0.05 22.31
N GLY A 271 -21.54 0.21 23.15
CA GLY A 271 -22.35 -0.90 23.63
C GLY A 271 -21.67 -1.70 24.76
N LYS A 272 -21.78 -3.03 24.71
CA LYS A 272 -21.17 -3.91 25.71
C LYS A 272 -19.64 -3.96 25.51
N ARG A 273 -18.91 -4.19 26.60
CA ARG A 273 -17.48 -4.49 26.49
C ARG A 273 -17.31 -5.92 25.98
N PRO A 274 -16.52 -6.17 24.91
CA PRO A 274 -16.23 -7.53 24.48
C PRO A 274 -15.59 -8.37 25.59
N THR A 275 -15.99 -9.63 25.67
CA THR A 275 -15.47 -10.58 26.66
C THR A 275 -14.20 -11.25 26.10
N PRO A 276 -13.07 -11.27 26.82
CA PRO A 276 -11.88 -11.99 26.37
C PRO A 276 -12.18 -13.48 26.12
N LYS A 277 -11.66 -14.06 25.03
CA LYS A 277 -11.88 -15.47 24.64
C LYS A 277 -13.34 -15.83 24.39
N ALA A 278 -14.14 -14.88 23.92
CA ALA A 278 -15.54 -15.12 23.60
C ALA A 278 -15.67 -16.12 22.45
N GLU A 279 -16.66 -17.02 22.54
CA GLU A 279 -17.00 -17.94 21.44
C GLU A 279 -17.98 -17.31 20.44
N ARG A 280 -18.60 -16.19 20.82
CA ARG A 280 -19.61 -15.48 20.03
C ARG A 280 -19.49 -13.98 20.24
N LEU A 281 -19.64 -13.23 19.15
CA LEU A 281 -19.73 -11.76 19.16
C LEU A 281 -20.84 -11.34 18.20
N VAL A 282 -21.69 -10.42 18.64
CA VAL A 282 -22.67 -9.76 17.76
C VAL A 282 -22.49 -8.25 17.88
N ALA A 283 -22.33 -7.56 16.75
CA ALA A 283 -22.15 -6.12 16.72
C ALA A 283 -22.90 -5.46 15.56
N GLU A 284 -23.32 -4.21 15.76
CA GLU A 284 -23.63 -3.31 14.66
C GLU A 284 -22.34 -2.65 14.19
N VAL A 285 -22.12 -2.66 12.88
CA VAL A 285 -20.95 -2.07 12.24
C VAL A 285 -21.39 -1.00 11.25
N ARG A 286 -20.65 0.10 11.21
CA ARG A 286 -20.94 1.23 10.33
C ARG A 286 -19.67 1.81 9.75
N MET A 287 -19.70 2.12 8.46
CA MET A 287 -18.71 2.94 7.77
C MET A 287 -19.17 4.40 7.72
N THR A 288 -18.26 5.35 7.95
CA THR A 288 -18.54 6.78 7.72
C THR A 288 -18.54 7.12 6.23
N GLU A 289 -17.66 6.50 5.45
CA GLU A 289 -17.57 6.62 3.99
C GLU A 289 -17.34 5.24 3.34
N GLY A 290 -17.70 5.11 2.07
CA GLY A 290 -17.59 3.84 1.34
C GLY A 290 -18.71 2.84 1.69
N SER A 291 -18.46 1.55 1.41
CA SER A 291 -19.44 0.47 1.58
C SER A 291 -19.00 -0.54 2.64
N ILE A 292 -19.92 -0.90 3.54
CA ILE A 292 -19.65 -1.88 4.60
C ILE A 292 -19.34 -3.28 4.04
N SER A 293 -19.95 -3.66 2.92
CA SER A 293 -19.73 -4.98 2.29
C SER A 293 -18.31 -5.13 1.72
N ASN A 294 -17.63 -4.01 1.46
CA ASN A 294 -16.25 -3.98 0.96
C ASN A 294 -15.21 -3.89 2.10
N ALA A 295 -15.68 -3.60 3.32
CA ALA A 295 -14.84 -3.35 4.50
C ALA A 295 -14.83 -4.54 5.47
N VAL A 296 -15.95 -5.24 5.64
CA VAL A 296 -16.08 -6.38 6.55
C VAL A 296 -16.38 -7.65 5.76
N MET A 297 -15.50 -8.65 5.86
CA MET A 297 -15.64 -9.89 5.09
C MET A 297 -16.75 -10.78 5.65
N SER A 298 -17.30 -11.67 4.81
CA SER A 298 -18.09 -12.81 5.27
C SER A 298 -17.31 -14.09 5.02
N THR A 299 -17.17 -14.91 6.06
CA THR A 299 -16.39 -16.16 6.07
C THR A 299 -17.20 -17.28 6.73
N ALA A 300 -16.62 -18.47 6.88
CA ALA A 300 -17.29 -19.57 7.57
C ALA A 300 -17.60 -19.25 9.06
N MET A 301 -16.82 -18.36 9.70
CA MET A 301 -16.95 -18.04 11.14
C MET A 301 -17.56 -16.65 11.39
N GLN A 302 -17.61 -15.79 10.37
CA GLN A 302 -18.08 -14.42 10.45
C GLN A 302 -19.12 -14.15 9.36
N GLN A 303 -20.28 -13.61 9.72
CA GLN A 303 -21.36 -13.29 8.78
C GLN A 303 -21.79 -11.83 8.93
N LEU A 304 -21.83 -11.10 7.81
CA LEU A 304 -22.31 -9.73 7.74
C LEU A 304 -23.70 -9.68 7.09
N GLU A 305 -24.71 -9.31 7.87
CA GLU A 305 -26.04 -8.97 7.36
C GLU A 305 -26.08 -7.46 7.04
N VAL A 306 -26.01 -7.10 5.76
CA VAL A 306 -26.01 -5.70 5.32
C VAL A 306 -27.41 -5.10 5.48
N THR A 307 -27.53 -4.00 6.24
CA THR A 307 -28.79 -3.29 6.48
C THR A 307 -28.92 -2.00 5.65
N SER A 308 -27.78 -1.40 5.25
CA SER A 308 -27.68 -0.33 4.25
C SER A 308 -26.29 -0.34 3.61
N GLU A 309 -26.02 0.51 2.61
CA GLU A 309 -24.69 0.62 1.98
C GLU A 309 -23.55 0.78 3.00
N GLN A 310 -23.79 1.52 4.09
CA GLN A 310 -22.79 1.83 5.11
C GLN A 310 -22.96 1.06 6.41
N THR A 311 -24.04 0.31 6.60
CA THR A 311 -24.37 -0.32 7.89
C THR A 311 -24.68 -1.80 7.76
N GLY A 312 -24.28 -2.58 8.76
CA GLY A 312 -24.62 -3.99 8.83
C GLY A 312 -24.60 -4.54 10.25
N LYS A 313 -25.13 -5.75 10.39
CA LYS A 313 -25.05 -6.53 11.61
C LYS A 313 -24.04 -7.65 11.42
N LEU A 314 -22.98 -7.62 12.21
CA LEU A 314 -21.92 -8.61 12.23
C LEU A 314 -22.23 -9.68 13.28
N SER A 315 -22.10 -10.94 12.91
CA SER A 315 -22.17 -12.08 13.83
C SER A 315 -20.96 -12.99 13.63
N ILE A 316 -20.22 -13.24 14.69
CA ILE A 316 -19.07 -14.15 14.71
C ILE A 316 -19.38 -15.31 15.65
N GLN A 317 -19.14 -16.53 15.19
CA GLN A 317 -19.34 -17.75 15.95
C GLN A 317 -18.16 -18.69 15.78
N ILE A 318 -17.40 -18.88 16.85
CA ILE A 318 -16.31 -19.85 16.89
C ILE A 318 -16.91 -21.23 17.09
N SER A 319 -16.46 -22.18 16.27
CA SER A 319 -16.87 -23.57 16.31
C SER A 319 -15.71 -24.46 16.71
N THR A 320 -15.95 -25.43 17.58
CA THR A 320 -14.95 -26.44 17.94
C THR A 320 -14.48 -27.21 16.71
N VAL A 321 -13.18 -27.52 16.65
CA VAL A 321 -12.59 -28.37 15.60
C VAL A 321 -12.39 -29.76 16.18
N ASP A 322 -13.05 -30.76 15.58
CA ASP A 322 -12.84 -32.17 15.90
C ASP A 322 -11.61 -32.68 15.15
N ALA A 323 -10.53 -32.95 15.89
CA ALA A 323 -9.27 -33.40 15.32
C ALA A 323 -9.42 -34.70 14.52
N GLU A 324 -10.31 -35.60 14.93
CA GLU A 324 -10.48 -36.90 14.25
C GLU A 324 -11.14 -36.76 12.88
N SER A 325 -11.78 -35.62 12.60
CA SER A 325 -12.38 -35.31 11.30
C SER A 325 -11.42 -34.59 10.34
N CYS A 326 -10.25 -34.16 10.82
CA CYS A 326 -9.27 -33.42 10.04
C CYS A 326 -8.36 -34.37 9.24
N PRO A 327 -7.96 -34.00 8.01
CA PRO A 327 -7.07 -34.80 7.18
C PRO A 327 -5.65 -34.89 7.76
N ASP A 328 -4.92 -35.91 7.35
CA ASP A 328 -3.49 -36.02 7.61
C ASP A 328 -2.66 -35.16 6.63
N LEU A 329 -1.42 -34.87 7.03
CA LEU A 329 -0.42 -34.17 6.22
C LEU A 329 0.30 -35.09 5.23
N PRO A 330 0.75 -34.56 4.07
CA PRO A 330 0.44 -33.24 3.54
C PRO A 330 -0.98 -33.23 2.96
N ILE A 331 -1.66 -32.08 3.05
CA ILE A 331 -2.98 -31.91 2.45
C ILE A 331 -2.82 -31.72 0.93
N GLN A 332 -3.53 -32.53 0.13
CA GLN A 332 -3.43 -32.58 -1.34
C GLN A 332 -4.75 -32.20 -2.02
N ASP A 333 -5.31 -31.04 -1.67
CA ASP A 333 -6.62 -30.59 -2.14
C ASP A 333 -6.54 -29.31 -2.99
N GLU A 334 -7.73 -28.76 -3.28
CA GLU A 334 -7.91 -27.56 -4.11
C GLU A 334 -7.26 -26.30 -3.49
N GLU A 335 -6.94 -26.33 -2.18
CA GLU A 335 -6.32 -25.21 -1.46
C GLU A 335 -4.78 -25.23 -1.55
N SER A 336 -4.19 -26.15 -2.33
CA SER A 336 -2.74 -26.26 -2.54
C SER A 336 -2.07 -24.99 -3.09
N ALA A 337 -2.83 -24.06 -3.68
CA ALA A 337 -2.34 -22.71 -4.03
C ALA A 337 -1.78 -21.94 -2.82
N PHE A 338 -2.30 -22.21 -1.61
CA PHE A 338 -1.86 -21.63 -0.34
C PHE A 338 -0.69 -22.39 0.31
N LEU A 339 0.07 -23.18 -0.46
CA LEU A 339 1.33 -23.80 -0.05
C LEU A 339 2.57 -23.06 -0.59
N GLY A 340 2.36 -22.05 -1.45
CA GLY A 340 3.42 -21.29 -2.11
C GLY A 340 4.32 -20.49 -1.15
N SER A 341 5.49 -20.11 -1.65
CA SER A 341 6.40 -19.17 -0.97
C SER A 341 6.21 -17.74 -1.50
N SER A 342 6.59 -16.76 -0.69
CA SER A 342 6.75 -15.34 -1.08
C SER A 342 7.98 -14.75 -0.38
N ALA A 343 8.30 -13.50 -0.67
CA ALA A 343 9.41 -12.79 -0.01
C ALA A 343 9.33 -12.82 1.53
N TYR A 344 8.12 -12.78 2.10
CA TYR A 344 7.90 -12.80 3.56
C TYR A 344 7.60 -14.20 4.12
N ILE A 345 7.18 -15.14 3.29
CA ILE A 345 6.79 -16.51 3.68
C ILE A 345 7.67 -17.50 2.92
N GLN A 346 8.85 -17.82 3.47
CA GLN A 346 9.88 -18.63 2.82
C GLN A 346 9.70 -20.12 3.11
N THR A 347 8.53 -20.66 2.76
CA THR A 347 8.13 -22.05 2.99
C THR A 347 9.16 -23.09 2.51
N GLY A 348 9.79 -22.85 1.36
CA GLY A 348 10.77 -23.76 0.76
C GLY A 348 12.15 -23.77 1.44
N HIS A 349 12.41 -22.90 2.41
CA HIS A 349 13.73 -22.79 3.02
C HIS A 349 14.03 -24.01 3.94
N PRO A 350 15.22 -24.65 3.83
CA PRO A 350 15.54 -25.87 4.60
C PRO A 350 15.41 -25.71 6.11
N GLU A 351 15.75 -24.54 6.66
CA GLU A 351 15.64 -24.29 8.11
C GLU A 351 14.19 -24.22 8.60
N ILE A 352 13.28 -23.68 7.78
CA ILE A 352 11.85 -23.62 8.10
C ILE A 352 11.30 -25.05 8.16
N LEU A 353 11.56 -25.85 7.13
CA LEU A 353 11.13 -27.26 7.08
C LEU A 353 11.73 -28.07 8.23
N ALA A 354 13.05 -27.96 8.46
CA ALA A 354 13.73 -28.67 9.55
C ALA A 354 13.12 -28.32 10.91
N LYS A 355 12.81 -27.05 11.15
CA LYS A 355 12.17 -26.63 12.40
C LYS A 355 10.74 -27.15 12.51
N ALA A 356 9.95 -27.09 11.44
CA ALA A 356 8.58 -27.60 11.47
C ALA A 356 8.56 -29.10 11.78
N LEU A 357 9.42 -29.90 11.16
CA LEU A 357 9.54 -31.34 11.44
C LEU A 357 9.98 -31.62 12.89
N GLU A 358 10.88 -30.82 13.45
CA GLU A 358 11.27 -30.89 14.86
C GLU A 358 10.08 -30.64 15.79
N ILE A 359 9.29 -29.59 15.52
CA ILE A 359 8.11 -29.23 16.32
C ILE A 359 7.09 -30.36 16.30
N LEU A 360 6.81 -30.92 15.12
CA LEU A 360 5.74 -31.92 14.96
C LEU A 360 6.08 -33.27 15.60
N ALA A 361 7.35 -33.63 15.72
CA ALA A 361 7.80 -34.90 16.29
C ALA A 361 7.06 -36.14 15.72
N GLY A 362 6.70 -36.11 14.43
CA GLY A 362 5.97 -37.17 13.75
C GLY A 362 4.45 -37.08 13.78
N GLU A 363 3.85 -36.00 14.32
CA GLU A 363 2.42 -35.73 14.21
C GLU A 363 2.00 -35.55 12.74
N THR A 364 0.94 -36.25 12.34
CA THR A 364 0.42 -36.23 10.97
C THR A 364 -0.95 -35.57 10.88
N ASN A 365 -1.69 -35.46 11.98
CA ASN A 365 -3.02 -34.86 11.94
C ASN A 365 -2.91 -33.34 11.77
N SER A 366 -3.51 -32.81 10.70
CA SER A 366 -3.35 -31.39 10.33
C SER A 366 -3.75 -30.41 11.42
N TRP A 367 -4.82 -30.70 12.18
CA TRP A 367 -5.25 -29.83 13.26
C TRP A 367 -4.32 -29.90 14.47
N ARG A 368 -3.92 -31.10 14.91
CA ARG A 368 -2.95 -31.23 16.01
C ARG A 368 -1.61 -30.59 15.64
N ALA A 369 -1.16 -30.76 14.40
CA ALA A 369 0.03 -30.11 13.87
C ALA A 369 -0.08 -28.58 13.94
N ALA A 370 -1.18 -28.00 13.45
CA ALA A 370 -1.42 -26.56 13.54
C ALA A 370 -1.39 -26.03 15.00
N LYS A 371 -1.97 -26.77 15.95
CA LYS A 371 -1.91 -26.40 17.38
C LYS A 371 -0.50 -26.43 17.94
N GLN A 372 0.31 -27.43 17.59
CA GLN A 372 1.71 -27.52 18.02
C GLN A 372 2.55 -26.36 17.46
N LEU A 373 2.38 -26.05 16.17
CA LEU A 373 3.04 -24.92 15.52
C LEU A 373 2.64 -23.59 16.17
N ASN A 374 1.35 -23.37 16.43
CA ASN A 374 0.84 -22.14 17.07
C ASN A 374 1.48 -21.96 18.45
N GLN A 375 1.43 -23.00 19.28
CA GLN A 375 1.97 -22.96 20.63
C GLN A 375 3.47 -22.71 20.60
N TRP A 376 4.19 -23.36 19.69
CA TRP A 376 5.62 -23.16 19.56
C TRP A 376 5.96 -21.72 19.17
N VAL A 377 5.31 -21.16 18.15
CA VAL A 377 5.57 -19.77 17.70
C VAL A 377 5.30 -18.78 18.84
N TYR A 378 4.17 -18.93 19.54
CA TYR A 378 3.82 -18.09 20.70
C TYR A 378 4.88 -18.12 21.80
N THR A 379 5.47 -19.30 22.06
CA THR A 379 6.51 -19.44 23.09
C THR A 379 7.91 -19.06 22.62
N ALA A 380 8.18 -19.20 21.32
CA ALA A 380 9.49 -18.97 20.73
C ALA A 380 9.76 -17.48 20.55
N ILE A 381 8.74 -16.68 20.22
CA ILE A 381 8.87 -15.22 20.11
C ILE A 381 8.57 -14.59 21.47
N THR A 382 9.62 -14.18 22.17
CA THR A 382 9.52 -13.65 23.54
C THR A 382 9.55 -12.12 23.58
N ASP A 383 10.18 -11.51 22.59
CA ASP A 383 10.21 -10.08 22.38
C ASP A 383 9.14 -9.69 21.35
N LYS A 384 8.14 -8.95 21.81
CA LYS A 384 6.98 -8.50 21.01
C LYS A 384 7.02 -7.01 20.74
N GLU A 385 8.20 -6.39 20.87
CA GLU A 385 8.35 -4.99 20.53
C GLU A 385 8.03 -4.77 19.04
N LEU A 386 7.38 -3.64 18.75
CA LEU A 386 7.20 -3.17 17.39
C LEU A 386 8.59 -2.85 16.83
N SER A 387 9.16 -3.77 16.06
CA SER A 387 10.37 -3.47 15.30
C SER A 387 10.02 -2.47 14.21
N GLY A 388 10.87 -1.46 14.00
CA GLY A 388 10.72 -0.44 12.94
C GLY A 388 10.60 -0.97 11.51
N GLY A 389 10.64 -2.30 11.32
CA GLY A 389 10.21 -2.93 10.09
C GLY A 389 9.70 -4.36 10.26
N TYR A 390 9.01 -4.84 9.22
CA TYR A 390 8.44 -6.19 9.11
C TYR A 390 9.47 -7.23 8.70
N ASN A 391 9.66 -8.27 9.50
CA ASN A 391 10.62 -9.33 9.21
C ASN A 391 10.00 -10.46 8.40
N SER A 392 10.83 -11.09 7.57
CA SER A 392 10.47 -12.33 6.88
C SER A 392 10.33 -13.50 7.87
N SER A 393 9.65 -14.57 7.46
CA SER A 393 9.51 -15.79 8.26
C SER A 393 10.88 -16.40 8.65
N LEU A 394 11.86 -16.39 7.75
CA LEU A 394 13.20 -16.89 8.02
C LEU A 394 13.96 -15.98 9.01
N THR A 395 13.88 -14.67 8.81
CA THR A 395 14.48 -13.71 9.76
C THR A 395 13.87 -13.88 11.15
N THR A 396 12.55 -14.00 11.24
CA THR A 396 11.82 -14.21 12.50
C THR A 396 12.21 -15.53 13.17
N LEU A 397 12.43 -16.59 12.38
CA LEU A 397 12.93 -17.87 12.88
C LEU A 397 14.31 -17.71 13.57
N GLY A 398 15.18 -16.87 13.02
CA GLY A 398 16.49 -16.58 13.60
C GLY A 398 16.43 -15.64 14.81
N SER A 399 15.69 -14.53 14.69
CA SER A 399 15.67 -13.43 15.68
C SER A 399 14.84 -13.74 16.92
N ARG A 400 13.75 -14.52 16.78
CA ARG A 400 12.79 -14.79 17.87
C ARG A 400 12.15 -13.53 18.47
N SER A 401 12.01 -12.49 17.65
CA SER A 401 11.43 -11.20 18.01
C SER A 401 10.50 -10.72 16.90
N GLY A 402 9.44 -10.00 17.27
CA GLY A 402 8.52 -9.34 16.35
C GLY A 402 7.07 -9.29 16.85
N ASP A 403 6.23 -8.56 16.13
CA ASP A 403 4.83 -8.33 16.46
C ASP A 403 3.90 -9.34 15.77
N CYS A 404 2.61 -8.99 15.63
CA CYS A 404 1.62 -9.81 14.96
C CYS A 404 2.00 -10.25 13.55
N THR A 405 2.77 -9.43 12.82
CA THR A 405 3.20 -9.72 11.46
C THR A 405 4.21 -10.87 11.47
N GLU A 406 5.26 -10.78 12.28
CA GLU A 406 6.29 -11.81 12.43
C GLU A 406 5.72 -13.14 12.91
N HIS A 407 4.83 -13.10 13.91
CA HIS A 407 4.14 -14.30 14.38
C HIS A 407 3.34 -14.97 13.26
N THR A 408 2.64 -14.17 12.46
CA THR A 408 1.81 -14.65 11.35
C THR A 408 2.66 -15.26 10.25
N VAL A 409 3.67 -14.54 9.73
CA VAL A 409 4.47 -15.04 8.60
C VAL A 409 5.33 -16.25 8.98
N LEU A 410 5.88 -16.29 10.21
CA LEU A 410 6.62 -17.47 10.70
C LEU A 410 5.69 -18.68 10.83
N PHE A 411 4.52 -18.50 11.43
CA PHE A 411 3.56 -19.58 11.57
C PHE A 411 3.14 -20.14 10.20
N ILE A 412 2.80 -19.26 9.24
CA ILE A 412 2.38 -19.69 7.90
C ILE A 412 3.50 -20.44 7.19
N ALA A 413 4.74 -19.94 7.25
CA ALA A 413 5.87 -20.61 6.61
C ALA A 413 6.09 -22.03 7.17
N LEU A 414 6.02 -22.19 8.50
CA LEU A 414 6.12 -23.49 9.15
C LEU A 414 4.97 -24.42 8.74
N ALA A 415 3.72 -23.93 8.78
CA ALA A 415 2.53 -24.69 8.42
C ALA A 415 2.58 -25.18 6.97
N ARG A 416 2.88 -24.29 6.03
CA ARG A 416 2.99 -24.64 4.60
C ARG A 416 4.12 -25.63 4.33
N SER A 417 5.23 -25.55 5.07
CA SER A 417 6.41 -26.41 4.83
C SER A 417 6.13 -27.89 5.09
N VAL A 418 5.14 -28.16 5.95
CA VAL A 418 4.66 -29.52 6.26
C VAL A 418 3.35 -29.87 5.54
N GLY A 419 2.92 -29.03 4.59
CA GLY A 419 1.76 -29.30 3.75
C GLY A 419 0.41 -28.90 4.37
N ILE A 420 0.37 -27.92 5.27
CA ILE A 420 -0.86 -27.26 5.72
C ILE A 420 -1.07 -25.99 4.89
N PRO A 421 -2.09 -25.91 4.01
CA PRO A 421 -2.45 -24.66 3.36
C PRO A 421 -2.80 -23.63 4.43
N ALA A 422 -2.17 -22.47 4.37
CA ALA A 422 -2.31 -21.43 5.37
C ALA A 422 -2.29 -20.06 4.69
N ARG A 423 -2.93 -19.03 5.23
CA ARG A 423 -2.98 -17.68 4.63
C ARG A 423 -3.13 -16.58 5.67
N ILE A 424 -2.76 -15.34 5.30
CA ILE A 424 -2.88 -14.17 6.17
C ILE A 424 -4.34 -13.69 6.22
N CYS A 425 -4.82 -13.45 7.44
CA CYS A 425 -5.99 -12.62 7.73
C CYS A 425 -5.53 -11.24 8.18
N SER A 426 -6.24 -10.20 7.75
CA SER A 426 -6.06 -8.84 8.24
C SER A 426 -7.37 -8.29 8.78
N GLY A 427 -7.28 -7.57 9.89
CA GLY A 427 -8.48 -7.06 10.53
C GLY A 427 -8.18 -6.40 11.86
N ILE A 428 -9.10 -6.58 12.81
CA ILE A 428 -9.00 -5.98 14.14
C ILE A 428 -9.30 -6.99 15.24
N ILE A 429 -8.64 -6.83 16.39
CA ILE A 429 -8.88 -7.62 17.59
C ILE A 429 -9.26 -6.69 18.74
N PHE A 430 -10.20 -7.12 19.60
CA PHE A 430 -10.41 -6.41 20.86
C PHE A 430 -9.28 -6.76 21.84
N SER A 431 -8.53 -5.74 22.24
CA SER A 431 -7.49 -5.88 23.26
C SER A 431 -7.58 -4.70 24.23
N GLN A 432 -7.49 -5.00 25.52
CA GLN A 432 -7.60 -3.99 26.59
C GLN A 432 -8.89 -3.17 26.48
N ASP A 433 -8.84 -1.98 25.88
CA ASP A 433 -9.89 -0.96 25.82
C ASP A 433 -10.52 -0.74 24.44
N ALA A 434 -9.90 -1.25 23.37
CA ALA A 434 -10.28 -0.92 22.00
C ALA A 434 -10.08 -2.09 21.05
N PHE A 435 -10.60 -1.94 19.83
CA PHE A 435 -10.21 -2.76 18.70
C PHE A 435 -8.94 -2.19 18.05
N TYR A 436 -7.91 -3.02 17.93
CA TYR A 436 -6.62 -2.68 17.34
C TYR A 436 -6.39 -3.51 16.07
N TYR A 437 -5.75 -2.91 15.07
CA TYR A 437 -5.41 -3.62 13.84
C TYR A 437 -4.43 -4.76 14.10
N HIS A 438 -4.64 -5.85 13.38
CA HIS A 438 -3.95 -7.10 13.62
C HIS A 438 -3.84 -7.95 12.35
N PHE A 439 -2.75 -8.71 12.27
CA PHE A 439 -2.59 -9.81 11.32
C PHE A 439 -2.55 -11.12 12.10
N TRP A 440 -3.26 -12.13 11.59
CA TRP A 440 -3.23 -13.47 12.15
C TRP A 440 -3.37 -14.52 11.03
N PRO A 441 -2.89 -15.75 11.25
CA PRO A 441 -3.01 -16.82 10.26
C PRO A 441 -4.36 -17.53 10.26
N GLU A 442 -4.74 -18.02 9.08
CA GLU A 442 -5.82 -18.98 8.88
C GLU A 442 -5.27 -20.24 8.21
N VAL A 443 -5.61 -21.42 8.72
CA VAL A 443 -5.15 -22.72 8.22
C VAL A 443 -6.29 -23.55 7.69
N TYR A 444 -6.03 -24.33 6.65
CA TYR A 444 -6.95 -25.31 6.14
C TYR A 444 -6.69 -26.69 6.74
N VAL A 445 -7.66 -27.23 7.46
CA VAL A 445 -7.61 -28.55 8.12
C VAL A 445 -8.83 -29.41 7.74
N GLY A 446 -9.19 -29.37 6.46
CA GLY A 446 -10.50 -29.85 5.94
C GLY A 446 -11.57 -28.76 5.95
N ARG A 447 -11.29 -27.64 6.62
CA ARG A 447 -11.98 -26.36 6.57
C ARG A 447 -11.00 -25.25 7.00
N TRP A 448 -11.28 -24.02 6.61
CA TRP A 448 -10.53 -22.86 7.07
C TRP A 448 -10.81 -22.58 8.56
N VAL A 449 -9.73 -22.44 9.34
CA VAL A 449 -9.75 -22.19 10.78
C VAL A 449 -8.74 -21.10 11.12
N GLN A 450 -9.18 -20.07 11.83
CA GLN A 450 -8.31 -18.98 12.26
C GLN A 450 -7.61 -19.32 13.57
N THR A 451 -6.34 -18.98 13.63
CA THR A 451 -5.46 -19.21 14.77
C THR A 451 -4.64 -17.95 14.99
N ASP A 452 -4.21 -17.69 16.22
CA ASP A 452 -3.44 -16.49 16.53
C ASP A 452 -2.25 -16.86 17.44
N PRO A 453 -1.06 -17.05 16.86
CA PRO A 453 0.16 -17.33 17.62
C PRO A 453 0.67 -16.11 18.36
N THR A 454 0.23 -14.89 18.06
CA THR A 454 0.60 -13.67 18.80
C THR A 454 0.01 -13.69 20.20
N LEU A 455 -1.25 -14.13 20.31
CA LEU A 455 -1.99 -14.23 21.57
C LEU A 455 -1.99 -15.64 22.19
N GLY A 456 -1.32 -16.61 21.55
CA GLY A 456 -1.28 -18.01 22.01
C GLY A 456 -2.64 -18.70 21.90
N GLN A 457 -3.46 -18.25 20.96
CA GLN A 457 -4.80 -18.76 20.72
C GLN A 457 -4.74 -19.79 19.58
N THR A 458 -4.82 -21.08 19.94
CA THR A 458 -4.91 -22.14 18.91
C THR A 458 -6.16 -21.99 18.03
N LEU A 459 -7.26 -21.49 18.60
CA LEU A 459 -8.43 -20.98 17.88
C LEU A 459 -8.57 -19.50 18.21
N ALA A 460 -8.56 -18.65 17.18
CA ALA A 460 -8.85 -17.24 17.34
C ALA A 460 -10.27 -17.07 17.91
N ASP A 461 -10.42 -16.20 18.90
CA ASP A 461 -11.70 -15.95 19.56
C ASP A 461 -12.63 -15.04 18.71
N ALA A 462 -13.89 -14.89 19.14
CA ALA A 462 -14.87 -14.07 18.43
C ALA A 462 -14.57 -12.56 18.45
N ASN A 463 -13.51 -12.13 19.13
CA ASN A 463 -13.08 -10.73 19.10
C ASN A 463 -12.21 -10.40 17.89
N HIS A 464 -11.90 -11.38 17.03
CA HIS A 464 -11.20 -11.20 15.76
C HIS A 464 -12.21 -10.88 14.65
N ILE A 465 -12.24 -9.61 14.21
CA ILE A 465 -13.10 -9.18 13.10
C ILE A 465 -12.23 -9.09 11.85
N GLN A 466 -12.48 -9.97 10.89
CA GLN A 466 -11.73 -10.01 9.63
C GLN A 466 -12.23 -8.96 8.65
N LEU A 467 -11.29 -8.15 8.14
CA LEU A 467 -11.55 -7.04 7.20
C LEU A 467 -10.93 -7.32 5.82
N GLY A 468 -9.86 -8.11 5.77
CA GLY A 468 -9.15 -8.51 4.56
C GLY A 468 -8.48 -9.88 4.68
N GLY A 469 -7.90 -10.33 3.58
CA GLY A 469 -7.22 -11.63 3.45
C GLY A 469 -7.98 -12.61 2.56
N SER A 470 -7.72 -13.91 2.76
CA SER A 470 -8.27 -15.01 1.96
C SER A 470 -7.76 -15.12 0.51
N THR A 471 -6.72 -14.39 0.15
CA THR A 471 -6.04 -14.46 -1.15
C THR A 471 -4.60 -14.95 -0.99
N VAL A 472 -4.03 -15.51 -2.05
CA VAL A 472 -2.61 -15.90 -2.06
C VAL A 472 -1.75 -14.65 -1.92
N GLU A 473 -0.72 -14.74 -1.09
CA GLU A 473 0.16 -13.64 -0.74
C GLU A 473 1.10 -13.28 -1.89
N SER A 474 1.31 -11.98 -2.11
CA SER A 474 2.32 -11.48 -3.03
C SER A 474 3.63 -11.16 -2.31
N ASP A 475 4.58 -10.57 -3.04
CA ASP A 475 5.83 -10.06 -2.47
C ASP A 475 5.68 -8.65 -1.85
N THR A 476 4.45 -8.16 -1.70
CA THR A 476 4.16 -6.81 -1.18
C THR A 476 3.23 -6.88 0.03
N LEU A 477 3.62 -6.25 1.15
CA LEU A 477 2.75 -6.17 2.33
C LEU A 477 1.54 -5.27 2.14
N LEU A 478 1.63 -4.30 1.23
CA LEU A 478 0.57 -3.33 0.98
C LEU A 478 -0.75 -4.01 0.60
N GLU A 479 -0.68 -5.11 -0.15
CA GLU A 479 -1.86 -5.89 -0.54
C GLU A 479 -2.51 -6.59 0.67
N PHE A 480 -1.76 -6.95 1.71
CA PHE A 480 -2.32 -7.60 2.92
C PHE A 480 -3.07 -6.62 3.81
N ALA A 481 -2.64 -5.36 3.79
CA ALA A 481 -3.22 -4.28 4.58
C ALA A 481 -4.40 -3.58 3.87
N GLU A 482 -4.82 -4.01 2.67
CA GLU A 482 -5.91 -3.35 1.92
C GLU A 482 -7.21 -3.23 2.75
N GLY A 483 -7.67 -4.32 3.38
CA GLY A 483 -8.86 -4.31 4.23
C GLY A 483 -8.69 -3.43 5.47
N VAL A 484 -7.47 -3.32 5.98
CA VAL A 484 -7.10 -2.42 7.08
C VAL A 484 -7.23 -0.97 6.64
N PHE A 485 -6.59 -0.59 5.53
CA PHE A 485 -6.61 0.79 5.04
C PHE A 485 -8.03 1.29 4.80
N ARG A 486 -8.93 0.45 4.25
CA ARG A 486 -10.34 0.81 4.00
C ARG A 486 -11.11 1.23 5.24
N THR A 487 -10.69 0.81 6.43
CA THR A 487 -11.46 1.00 7.68
C THR A 487 -10.84 2.02 8.62
N LEU A 488 -9.60 2.49 8.36
CA LEU A 488 -8.87 3.37 9.27
C LEU A 488 -9.67 4.63 9.57
N ASN A 489 -9.97 4.90 10.85
CA ASN A 489 -10.81 6.04 11.24
C ASN A 489 -12.17 6.15 10.50
N GLN A 490 -12.66 5.08 9.87
CA GLN A 490 -13.94 5.05 9.15
C GLN A 490 -14.93 4.04 9.74
N LEU A 491 -14.45 3.01 10.44
CA LEU A 491 -15.26 1.93 10.99
C LEU A 491 -15.68 2.22 12.44
N GLU A 492 -16.99 2.21 12.67
CA GLU A 492 -17.63 2.27 13.99
C GLU A 492 -18.20 0.89 14.35
N ILE A 493 -18.09 0.52 15.64
CA ILE A 493 -18.52 -0.79 16.14
C ILE A 493 -19.32 -0.60 17.43
N VAL A 494 -20.54 -1.14 17.47
CA VAL A 494 -21.40 -1.18 18.66
C VAL A 494 -21.69 -2.64 19.00
N VAL A 495 -21.13 -3.11 20.12
CA VAL A 495 -21.24 -4.52 20.53
C VAL A 495 -22.56 -4.75 21.26
N ILE A 496 -23.31 -5.74 20.79
CA ILE A 496 -24.63 -6.13 21.30
C ILE A 496 -24.52 -7.32 22.25
N GLU A 497 -23.72 -8.31 21.88
CA GLU A 497 -23.54 -9.59 22.58
C GLU A 497 -22.07 -9.93 22.74
#